data_AF-A0A2H3JSN9-F1
#
_entry.id   AF-A0A2H3JSN9-F1
#
_cell.length_a   1.000
_cell.length_b   1.000
_cell.length_c   1.000
_cell.angle_alpha   90.00
_cell.angle_beta   90.00
_cell.angle_gamma   90.00
#
_symmetry.space_group_name_H-M   'P 1'
#
loop_
_entity.id
_entity.type
_entity.pdbx_description
1 polymer ?
#
loop_
_entity_poly.entity_id
_entity_poly.type
_entity_poly.pdbx_seq_one_letter_code
_entity_poly.pdbx_strand_id
1 'polypeptide(L)'
;MSGLRQHSGPIRTFVKPEEVDGPDVVITDLKYIGSYNWTNNETPTMIVSGLPPIWRERPLPFSVPPDPSSMFIEPDAHWLLMTPLYTLLRAVGVVAEMNADPLDWRSVDLVTDRNCLRNLLRWCGGSGRKPRDFRIDLQLACQHTILFSRFVTNYRHGAGAGNLSGMNLVVRFEVDACLASPAQSSTGVDDLASTMSDLSISSDVHSDAIRGTGVNRGSSPNEPRIIRAGTQVPDDAIVELATRSETSPKPFDWANSYPQLFFSQTPHHFLAMHSAGHISQFIKHHIDDPDLREVKQRAQRGFKKLKRLLEDIQDIVIEKGKSSRLSLVYRQGTLALYERASQGSCLPAHMLKQFD
;
A
#
# COMPACT_ATOMS: atom_id res chain seq x y z
N MET A 1 -9.55 3.58 24.39
CA MET A 1 -10.49 3.04 23.39
C MET A 1 -11.93 3.53 23.65
N SER A 2 -12.14 4.85 23.67
CA SER A 2 -13.46 5.47 23.81
C SER A 2 -14.13 5.58 22.43
N GLY A 3 -14.73 4.48 21.98
CA GLY A 3 -15.48 4.41 20.73
C GLY A 3 -16.30 3.13 20.56
N LEU A 4 -16.22 2.21 21.53
CA LEU A 4 -16.95 0.94 21.56
C LEU A 4 -18.24 1.03 22.41
N ARG A 5 -18.87 2.21 22.53
CA ARG A 5 -20.13 2.32 23.29
C ARG A 5 -21.32 1.94 22.39
N GLN A 6 -21.98 0.85 22.79
CA GLN A 6 -23.30 0.34 22.37
C GLN A 6 -23.49 0.18 20.85
N HIS A 7 -22.89 -0.87 20.30
CA HIS A 7 -23.40 -1.44 19.04
C HIS A 7 -24.50 -2.45 19.36
N SER A 8 -25.54 -2.49 18.52
CA SER A 8 -26.27 -3.72 18.22
C SER A 8 -25.28 -4.86 17.93
N GLY A 9 -25.69 -6.12 18.08
CA GLY A 9 -24.82 -7.27 17.77
C GLY A 9 -24.20 -7.19 16.36
N PRO A 10 -23.18 -8.02 16.06
CA PRO A 10 -22.57 -8.01 14.73
C PRO A 10 -23.63 -8.21 13.64
N ILE A 11 -23.53 -7.45 12.54
CA ILE A 11 -24.34 -7.68 11.33
C ILE A 11 -24.09 -9.10 10.83
N ARG A 12 -22.82 -9.50 10.83
CA ARG A 12 -22.37 -10.82 10.37
C ARG A 12 -21.15 -11.24 11.17
N THR A 13 -21.13 -12.48 11.64
CA THR A 13 -19.90 -13.14 12.07
C THR A 13 -19.46 -14.09 10.96
N PHE A 14 -18.21 -13.96 10.52
CA PHE A 14 -17.69 -14.77 9.42
C PHE A 14 -17.12 -16.10 9.93
N VAL A 15 -17.37 -17.15 9.17
CA VAL A 15 -16.66 -18.43 9.27
C VAL A 15 -15.61 -18.45 8.16
N LYS A 16 -14.46 -19.08 8.42
CA LYS A 16 -13.42 -19.19 7.40
C LYS A 16 -13.98 -19.89 6.17
N PRO A 17 -13.78 -19.34 4.96
CA PRO A 17 -14.23 -20.01 3.75
C PRO A 17 -13.59 -21.39 3.62
N GLU A 18 -14.41 -22.34 3.17
CA GLU A 18 -13.92 -23.67 2.84
C GLU A 18 -12.96 -23.62 1.66
N GLU A 19 -12.01 -24.56 1.65
CA GLU A 19 -11.15 -24.76 0.49
C GLU A 19 -12.01 -25.32 -0.63
N VAL A 20 -11.83 -24.79 -1.85
CA VAL A 20 -12.40 -25.39 -3.03
C VAL A 20 -11.35 -25.59 -4.08
N ASP A 21 -11.59 -26.63 -4.86
CA ASP A 21 -10.94 -26.83 -6.13
C ASP A 21 -11.42 -25.77 -7.12
N GLY A 22 -10.48 -25.33 -7.95
CA GLY A 22 -10.67 -24.23 -8.87
C GLY A 22 -9.34 -23.75 -9.41
N PRO A 23 -9.35 -22.87 -10.43
CA PRO A 23 -8.13 -22.31 -10.98
C PRO A 23 -7.34 -21.56 -9.91
N ASP A 24 -6.03 -21.49 -10.10
CA ASP A 24 -5.17 -20.68 -9.24
C ASP A 24 -5.55 -19.21 -9.36
N VAL A 25 -5.47 -18.52 -8.22
CA VAL A 25 -5.65 -17.09 -8.15
C VAL A 25 -4.40 -16.43 -8.68
N VAL A 26 -4.57 -15.70 -9.78
CA VAL A 26 -3.52 -14.95 -10.47
C VAL A 26 -3.90 -13.48 -10.55
N ILE A 27 -2.88 -12.63 -10.52
CA ILE A 27 -3.00 -11.19 -10.81
C ILE A 27 -2.76 -11.01 -12.30
N THR A 28 -3.73 -10.39 -12.99
CA THR A 28 -3.66 -10.07 -14.42
C THR A 28 -3.83 -8.58 -14.62
N ASP A 29 -3.48 -8.11 -15.82
CA ASP A 29 -3.74 -6.73 -16.28
C ASP A 29 -3.21 -5.67 -15.29
N LEU A 30 -2.02 -5.95 -14.72
CA LEU A 30 -1.35 -5.04 -13.80
C LEU A 30 -1.05 -3.72 -14.52
N LYS A 31 -1.49 -2.62 -13.91
CA LYS A 31 -1.25 -1.26 -14.41
C LYS A 31 -0.75 -0.38 -13.28
N TYR A 32 0.40 0.26 -13.49
CA TYR A 32 0.81 1.40 -12.68
C TYR A 32 -0.15 2.57 -12.90
N ILE A 33 -0.69 3.10 -11.80
CA ILE A 33 -1.63 4.24 -11.82
C ILE A 33 -1.15 5.43 -10.98
N GLY A 34 -0.05 5.27 -10.24
CA GLY A 34 0.58 6.36 -9.50
C GLY A 34 1.43 5.92 -8.32
N SER A 35 2.36 6.78 -7.92
CA SER A 35 3.20 6.65 -6.74
C SER A 35 3.38 8.01 -6.08
N TYR A 36 3.84 8.02 -4.83
CA TYR A 36 4.14 9.24 -4.12
C TYR A 36 5.21 9.03 -3.04
N ASN A 37 5.84 10.12 -2.61
CA ASN A 37 6.60 10.19 -1.36
C ASN A 37 6.09 11.34 -0.52
N TRP A 38 6.24 11.22 0.80
CA TRP A 38 6.11 12.35 1.71
C TRP A 38 7.46 13.01 1.91
N THR A 39 7.45 14.34 1.99
CA THR A 39 8.61 15.10 2.50
C THR A 39 8.55 15.23 4.02
N ASN A 40 9.68 15.59 4.64
CA ASN A 40 9.76 15.87 6.08
C ASN A 40 9.48 17.36 6.41
N ASN A 41 8.79 18.09 5.54
CA ASN A 41 8.47 19.51 5.73
C ASN A 41 7.37 19.70 6.78
N GLU A 42 7.37 20.82 7.51
CA GLU A 42 6.31 21.13 8.49
C GLU A 42 4.89 21.13 7.89
N THR A 43 4.79 21.52 6.62
CA THR A 43 3.54 21.45 5.84
C THR A 43 3.47 20.10 5.13
N PRO A 44 2.36 19.33 5.28
CA PRO A 44 2.14 18.09 4.54
C PRO A 44 2.37 18.31 3.04
N THR A 45 3.43 17.72 2.50
CA THR A 45 3.83 17.89 1.10
C THR A 45 4.17 16.54 0.49
N MET A 46 3.51 16.24 -0.63
CA MET A 46 3.70 15.03 -1.43
C MET A 46 4.52 15.32 -2.68
N ILE A 47 5.40 14.41 -3.03
CA ILE A 47 6.05 14.36 -4.35
C ILE A 47 5.30 13.31 -5.19
N VAL A 48 4.89 13.67 -6.40
CA VAL A 48 4.15 12.80 -7.33
C VAL A 48 4.68 12.98 -8.77
N SER A 49 5.07 11.95 -9.51
CA SER A 49 5.22 10.56 -9.06
C SER A 49 6.30 10.47 -7.97
N GLY A 50 6.20 9.47 -7.11
CA GLY A 50 7.24 9.15 -6.14
C GLY A 50 8.38 8.32 -6.75
N LEU A 51 9.54 8.37 -6.12
CA LEU A 51 10.73 7.57 -6.45
C LEU A 51 11.21 6.82 -5.20
N PRO A 52 11.18 5.48 -5.16
CA PRO A 52 11.80 4.71 -4.08
C PRO A 52 13.33 4.82 -4.10
N PRO A 53 14.01 4.49 -2.98
CA PRO A 53 15.46 4.43 -2.94
C PRO A 53 16.06 3.50 -4.01
N ILE A 54 17.13 3.95 -4.67
CA ILE A 54 17.83 3.12 -5.66
C ILE A 54 18.74 2.13 -4.93
N TRP A 55 18.59 0.84 -5.22
CA TRP A 55 19.48 -0.22 -4.76
C TRP A 55 20.91 0.05 -5.23
N ARG A 56 21.83 0.11 -4.27
CA ARG A 56 23.27 0.22 -4.53
C ARG A 56 23.93 -1.08 -4.09
N GLU A 57 24.61 -1.73 -5.03
CA GLU A 57 25.36 -2.96 -4.77
C GLU A 57 26.59 -2.67 -3.90
N ARG A 58 26.38 -2.53 -2.58
CA ARG A 58 27.46 -2.24 -1.64
C ARG A 58 28.37 -3.47 -1.49
N PRO A 59 29.70 -3.31 -1.58
CA PRO A 59 30.63 -4.40 -1.30
C PRO A 59 30.44 -4.98 0.10
N LEU A 60 30.46 -6.30 0.20
CA LEU A 60 30.38 -7.05 1.44
C LEU A 60 31.78 -7.31 2.05
N PRO A 61 31.89 -7.43 3.39
CA PRO A 61 30.83 -7.23 4.38
C PRO A 61 30.67 -5.76 4.79
N PHE A 62 29.53 -5.40 5.37
CA PHE A 62 29.33 -4.10 6.01
C PHE A 62 28.36 -4.17 7.18
N SER A 63 28.37 -3.16 8.04
CA SER A 63 27.48 -3.08 9.20
C SER A 63 26.43 -1.99 9.01
N VAL A 64 25.22 -2.27 9.50
CA VAL A 64 24.10 -1.33 9.60
C VAL A 64 23.70 -1.18 11.07
N PRO A 65 23.50 0.04 11.58
CA PRO A 65 23.02 0.22 12.94
C PRO A 65 21.60 -0.35 13.10
N PRO A 66 21.23 -0.80 14.30
CA PRO A 66 19.84 -1.16 14.59
C PRO A 66 18.90 0.02 14.35
N ASP A 67 17.67 -0.30 13.98
CA ASP A 67 16.60 0.68 13.89
C ASP A 67 16.44 1.48 15.19
N PRO A 68 16.26 2.81 15.13
CA PRO A 68 15.91 3.57 16.30
C PRO A 68 14.58 3.06 16.88
N SER A 69 14.43 3.10 18.20
CA SER A 69 13.25 2.55 18.90
C SER A 69 11.91 3.19 18.51
N SER A 70 11.93 4.30 17.77
CA SER A 70 10.79 5.06 17.29
C SER A 70 10.88 5.33 15.78
N MET A 71 10.65 4.31 14.95
CA MET A 71 10.33 4.55 13.53
C MET A 71 8.83 4.79 13.34
N PHE A 72 8.49 5.78 12.50
CA PHE A 72 7.14 6.01 12.02
C PHE A 72 6.80 4.97 10.96
N ILE A 73 5.60 4.41 11.08
CA ILE A 73 5.25 3.19 10.37
C ILE A 73 4.26 3.45 9.22
N GLU A 74 3.63 4.61 9.25
CA GLU A 74 2.69 5.02 8.22
C GLU A 74 2.78 6.54 8.12
N PRO A 75 3.65 7.06 7.24
CA PRO A 75 3.80 8.50 7.02
C PRO A 75 2.45 9.19 6.74
N ASP A 76 1.52 8.49 6.08
CA ASP A 76 0.15 8.98 5.84
C ASP A 76 -0.60 9.29 7.14
N ALA A 77 -0.50 8.43 8.16
CA ALA A 77 -1.18 8.64 9.44
C ALA A 77 -0.52 9.75 10.28
N HIS A 78 0.74 10.09 9.98
CA HIS A 78 1.44 11.22 10.57
C HIS A 78 0.93 12.54 10.00
N TRP A 79 0.73 12.61 8.68
CA TRP A 79 0.35 13.83 7.98
C TRP A 79 -1.17 14.04 7.86
N LEU A 80 -1.93 12.96 7.74
CA LEU A 80 -3.38 12.97 7.50
C LEU A 80 -4.06 12.06 8.53
N LEU A 81 -4.45 12.66 9.65
CA LEU A 81 -4.98 11.97 10.82
C LEU A 81 -6.24 11.10 10.59
N MET A 82 -6.84 11.02 9.39
CA MET A 82 -8.16 10.39 9.24
C MET A 82 -8.44 9.56 7.97
N THR A 83 -7.61 9.54 6.92
CA THR A 83 -7.98 8.79 5.68
C THR A 83 -6.76 8.27 4.88
N PRO A 84 -6.25 7.06 5.15
CA PRO A 84 -5.16 6.44 4.38
C PRO A 84 -5.43 6.36 2.86
N LEU A 85 -6.70 6.21 2.46
CA LEU A 85 -7.09 6.16 1.05
C LEU A 85 -7.06 7.52 0.35
N TYR A 86 -7.08 8.63 1.09
CA TYR A 86 -7.01 9.95 0.47
C TYR A 86 -5.70 10.14 -0.28
N THR A 87 -4.56 9.82 0.36
CA THR A 87 -3.24 9.96 -0.28
C THR A 87 -3.16 9.15 -1.57
N LEU A 88 -3.68 7.93 -1.53
CA LEU A 88 -3.77 7.04 -2.69
C LEU A 88 -4.50 7.75 -3.85
N LEU A 89 -5.76 8.15 -3.65
CA LEU A 89 -6.54 8.73 -4.74
C LEU A 89 -6.00 10.09 -5.19
N ARG A 90 -5.38 10.89 -4.30
CA ARG A 90 -4.75 12.15 -4.71
C ARG A 90 -3.54 11.91 -5.61
N ALA A 91 -2.68 10.94 -5.27
CA ALA A 91 -1.55 10.60 -6.13
C ALA A 91 -2.01 10.11 -7.51
N VAL A 92 -3.01 9.21 -7.54
CA VAL A 92 -3.60 8.71 -8.80
C VAL A 92 -4.18 9.86 -9.64
N GLY A 93 -4.93 10.77 -9.03
CA GLY A 93 -5.50 11.93 -9.74
C GLY A 93 -4.43 12.83 -10.35
N VAL A 94 -3.35 13.11 -9.61
CA VAL A 94 -2.22 13.92 -10.12
C VAL A 94 -1.50 13.21 -11.28
N VAL A 95 -1.26 11.90 -11.19
CA VAL A 95 -0.62 11.14 -12.26
C VAL A 95 -1.51 11.06 -13.50
N ALA A 96 -2.82 10.84 -13.31
CA ALA A 96 -3.79 10.88 -14.39
C ALA A 96 -3.81 12.23 -15.13
N GLU A 97 -3.76 13.35 -14.40
CA GLU A 97 -3.63 14.69 -14.98
C GLU A 97 -2.32 14.85 -15.77
N MET A 98 -1.19 14.40 -15.21
CA MET A 98 0.13 14.51 -15.84
C MET A 98 0.21 13.70 -17.14
N ASN A 99 -0.42 12.53 -17.18
CA ASN A 99 -0.34 11.60 -18.30
C ASN A 99 -1.52 11.71 -19.28
N ALA A 100 -2.53 12.54 -18.97
CA ALA A 100 -3.81 12.59 -19.66
C ALA A 100 -4.48 11.21 -19.81
N ASP A 101 -4.34 10.35 -18.80
CA ASP A 101 -4.84 8.96 -18.75
C ASP A 101 -5.69 8.76 -17.48
N PRO A 102 -6.94 9.23 -17.47
CA PRO A 102 -7.83 9.10 -16.31
C PRO A 102 -8.24 7.64 -16.07
N LEU A 103 -8.21 7.23 -14.81
CA LEU A 103 -8.73 5.93 -14.39
C LEU A 103 -10.26 5.97 -14.31
N ASP A 104 -10.94 5.00 -14.95
CA ASP A 104 -12.37 4.79 -14.74
C ASP A 104 -12.61 4.10 -13.39
N TRP A 105 -12.85 4.90 -12.35
CA TRP A 105 -13.13 4.39 -11.01
C TRP A 105 -14.40 3.54 -10.92
N ARG A 106 -15.34 3.67 -11.88
CA ARG A 106 -16.53 2.82 -11.94
C ARG A 106 -16.22 1.41 -12.42
N SER A 107 -15.03 1.14 -12.92
CA SER A 107 -14.60 -0.22 -13.25
C SER A 107 -13.95 -0.95 -12.07
N VAL A 108 -13.71 -0.26 -10.94
CA VAL A 108 -12.96 -0.79 -9.79
C VAL A 108 -13.91 -1.40 -8.77
N ASP A 109 -13.67 -2.64 -8.36
CA ASP A 109 -14.44 -3.33 -7.31
C ASP A 109 -13.99 -2.96 -5.90
N LEU A 110 -12.68 -2.81 -5.70
CA LEU A 110 -12.10 -2.68 -4.37
C LEU A 110 -10.90 -1.72 -4.37
N VAL A 111 -10.97 -0.69 -3.52
CA VAL A 111 -9.85 0.21 -3.23
C VAL A 111 -9.33 -0.08 -1.81
N THR A 112 -8.07 -0.47 -1.68
CA THR A 112 -7.50 -0.93 -0.40
C THR A 112 -5.99 -0.74 -0.29
N ASP A 113 -5.38 -1.31 0.75
CA ASP A 113 -3.94 -1.55 0.83
C ASP A 113 -3.65 -3.04 1.09
N ARG A 114 -2.41 -3.50 0.89
CA ARG A 114 -2.05 -4.92 1.18
C ARG A 114 -2.24 -5.28 2.62
N ASN A 115 -2.18 -4.32 3.54
CA ASN A 115 -2.25 -4.67 4.95
C ASN A 115 -3.61 -5.26 5.24
N CYS A 116 -4.66 -4.62 4.72
CA CYS A 116 -5.99 -5.16 4.69
C CYS A 116 -6.00 -6.57 4.07
N LEU A 117 -5.46 -6.73 2.85
CA LEU A 117 -5.44 -8.04 2.17
C LEU A 117 -4.66 -9.12 2.95
N ARG A 118 -3.49 -8.80 3.50
CA ARG A 118 -2.64 -9.71 4.29
C ARG A 118 -3.28 -10.09 5.61
N ASN A 119 -3.95 -9.15 6.27
CA ASN A 119 -4.64 -9.43 7.52
C ASN A 119 -5.82 -10.38 7.30
N LEU A 120 -6.57 -10.19 6.22
CA LEU A 120 -7.61 -11.13 5.79
C LEU A 120 -7.04 -12.47 5.35
N LEU A 121 -5.95 -12.49 4.58
CA LEU A 121 -5.26 -13.72 4.19
C LEU A 121 -4.75 -14.52 5.40
N ARG A 122 -4.15 -13.84 6.39
CA ARG A 122 -3.74 -14.42 7.67
C ARG A 122 -4.92 -15.09 8.37
N TRP A 123 -6.07 -14.43 8.39
CA TRP A 123 -7.28 -14.98 8.99
C TRP A 123 -7.76 -16.24 8.24
N CYS A 124 -7.76 -16.20 6.91
CA CYS A 124 -8.06 -17.35 6.04
C CYS A 124 -7.08 -18.52 6.19
N GLY A 125 -5.93 -18.31 6.86
CA GLY A 125 -4.89 -19.33 7.07
C GLY A 125 -3.80 -19.36 6.00
N GLY A 126 -3.73 -18.36 5.13
CA GLY A 126 -2.84 -18.32 3.98
C GLY A 126 -1.40 -17.85 4.22
N SER A 127 -0.96 -17.68 5.47
CA SER A 127 0.35 -17.05 5.76
C SER A 127 1.17 -17.69 6.88
N GLY A 128 0.80 -18.89 7.34
CA GLY A 128 1.47 -19.59 8.44
C GLY A 128 1.37 -18.93 9.82
N ARG A 129 0.89 -17.68 9.89
CA ARG A 129 0.72 -16.90 11.13
C ARG A 129 -0.73 -16.47 11.32
N LYS A 130 -1.18 -16.43 12.57
CA LYS A 130 -2.47 -15.80 12.93
C LYS A 130 -2.36 -14.28 12.80
N PRO A 131 -3.41 -13.58 12.37
CA PRO A 131 -3.40 -12.12 12.38
C PRO A 131 -3.40 -11.60 13.81
N ARG A 132 -2.87 -10.39 14.01
CA ARG A 132 -3.13 -9.60 15.22
C ARG A 132 -4.53 -9.02 15.15
N ASP A 133 -5.05 -8.52 16.26
CA ASP A 133 -6.30 -7.74 16.25
C ASP A 133 -6.19 -6.60 15.22
N PHE A 134 -7.21 -6.47 14.38
CA PHE A 134 -7.27 -5.43 13.35
C PHE A 134 -8.71 -4.97 13.13
N ARG A 135 -8.84 -3.77 12.55
CA ARG A 135 -10.10 -3.23 12.07
C ARG A 135 -9.90 -2.62 10.68
N ILE A 136 -10.86 -2.86 9.80
CA ILE A 136 -10.94 -2.27 8.46
C ILE A 136 -12.30 -1.59 8.36
N ASP A 137 -12.30 -0.28 8.10
CA ASP A 137 -13.52 0.46 7.85
C ASP A 137 -13.92 0.32 6.39
N LEU A 138 -15.19 -0.03 6.16
CA LEU A 138 -15.75 -0.29 4.84
C LEU A 138 -16.78 0.78 4.49
N GLN A 139 -16.72 1.25 3.25
CA GLN A 139 -17.69 2.19 2.68
C GLN A 139 -17.91 1.87 1.20
N LEU A 140 -19.17 1.77 0.80
CA LEU A 140 -19.56 1.68 -0.61
C LEU A 140 -19.44 3.07 -1.27
N ALA A 141 -18.59 3.20 -2.28
CA ALA A 141 -18.34 4.46 -2.98
C ALA A 141 -19.35 4.67 -4.13
N CYS A 142 -19.54 3.66 -4.99
CA CYS A 142 -20.51 3.68 -6.08
C CYS A 142 -21.47 2.48 -6.02
N GLN A 143 -21.89 1.93 -7.16
CA GLN A 143 -22.78 0.77 -7.21
C GLN A 143 -22.11 -0.51 -6.69
N HIS A 144 -20.81 -0.69 -6.91
CA HIS A 144 -20.08 -1.90 -6.53
C HIS A 144 -18.68 -1.64 -5.94
N THR A 145 -18.09 -0.45 -6.15
CA THR A 145 -16.75 -0.14 -5.59
C THR A 145 -16.79 0.01 -4.08
N ILE A 146 -15.97 -0.75 -3.37
CA ILE A 146 -15.85 -0.67 -1.92
C ILE A 146 -14.48 -0.15 -1.52
N LEU A 147 -14.48 0.74 -0.54
CA LEU A 147 -13.29 1.30 0.08
C LEU A 147 -12.97 0.51 1.35
N PHE A 148 -11.81 -0.13 1.40
CA PHE A 148 -11.27 -0.78 2.59
C PHE A 148 -10.23 0.15 3.20
N SER A 149 -10.65 0.97 4.15
CA SER A 149 -9.76 1.88 4.85
C SER A 149 -9.24 1.21 6.11
N ARG A 150 -7.93 1.03 6.19
CA ARG A 150 -7.28 0.51 7.40
C ARG A 150 -7.59 1.40 8.59
N PHE A 151 -8.07 0.82 9.69
CA PHE A 151 -8.18 1.54 10.96
C PHE A 151 -6.87 1.39 11.72
N VAL A 152 -6.18 2.50 11.93
CA VAL A 152 -4.88 2.54 12.61
C VAL A 152 -5.08 3.06 14.03
N THR A 153 -5.13 2.16 15.02
CA THR A 153 -4.90 2.53 16.42
C THR A 153 -3.42 2.34 16.70
N ASN A 154 -2.64 3.41 16.54
CA ASN A 154 -1.19 3.44 16.67
C ASN A 154 -0.46 2.48 15.71
N TYR A 155 0.12 3.11 14.67
CA TYR A 155 1.31 2.72 13.89
C TYR A 155 1.80 1.28 14.09
N ARG A 156 1.60 0.36 13.12
CA ARG A 156 2.49 -0.80 12.76
C ARG A 156 2.22 -1.35 11.32
N HIS A 157 3.26 -1.74 10.57
CA HIS A 157 3.50 -1.87 9.09
C HIS A 157 2.61 -2.91 8.34
N GLY A 158 2.52 -3.06 7.00
CA GLY A 158 3.07 -2.46 5.76
C GLY A 158 2.38 -2.99 4.45
N ALA A 159 2.15 -2.07 3.48
CA ALA A 159 2.18 -2.07 1.97
C ALA A 159 1.77 -3.27 1.10
N GLY A 160 1.34 -3.16 -0.21
CA GLY A 160 1.23 -4.11 -1.43
C GLY A 160 -0.07 -4.36 -2.30
N ALA A 161 -0.03 -4.29 -3.64
CA ALA A 161 -1.21 -4.16 -4.54
C ALA A 161 -1.39 -4.96 -5.87
N GLY A 162 -2.52 -5.66 -6.10
CA GLY A 162 -2.80 -6.43 -7.34
C GLY A 162 -4.23 -6.99 -7.50
N ASN A 163 -4.65 -7.23 -8.76
CA ASN A 163 -5.96 -7.74 -9.21
C ASN A 163 -6.19 -9.22 -8.83
N LEU A 164 -7.35 -9.57 -8.29
CA LEU A 164 -7.63 -10.91 -7.78
C LEU A 164 -8.68 -11.55 -8.67
N SER A 165 -8.25 -12.35 -9.64
CA SER A 165 -9.07 -13.23 -10.51
C SER A 165 -10.58 -12.89 -10.52
N GLY A 166 -10.98 -11.95 -11.38
CA GLY A 166 -12.39 -11.56 -11.55
C GLY A 166 -12.86 -10.36 -10.71
N MET A 167 -11.97 -9.76 -9.91
CA MET A 167 -12.19 -8.46 -9.25
C MET A 167 -11.16 -7.44 -9.73
N ASN A 168 -11.59 -6.21 -10.01
CA ASN A 168 -10.71 -5.09 -10.32
C ASN A 168 -10.30 -4.38 -9.03
N LEU A 169 -9.04 -4.52 -8.61
CA LEU A 169 -8.54 -3.91 -7.39
C LEU A 169 -7.61 -2.73 -7.68
N VAL A 170 -7.80 -1.66 -6.92
CA VAL A 170 -6.78 -0.64 -6.69
C VAL A 170 -6.22 -0.86 -5.31
N VAL A 171 -4.91 -1.06 -5.22
CA VAL A 171 -4.29 -1.35 -3.94
C VAL A 171 -3.04 -0.47 -3.76
N ARG A 172 -2.77 -0.03 -2.53
CA ARG A 172 -1.62 0.82 -2.20
C ARG A 172 -0.46 0.04 -1.59
N PHE A 173 0.77 0.45 -1.93
CA PHE A 173 1.97 -0.09 -1.31
C PHE A 173 3.18 0.81 -1.20
N GLU A 174 3.97 0.55 -0.16
CA GLU A 174 5.35 0.99 0.00
C GLU A 174 6.29 0.06 -0.77
N VAL A 175 7.32 0.66 -1.35
CA VAL A 175 8.40 0.01 -2.07
C VAL A 175 9.68 0.31 -1.32
N ASP A 176 10.45 -0.73 -0.96
CA ASP A 176 11.70 -0.56 -0.20
C ASP A 176 12.82 0.01 -1.07
N ALA A 177 12.95 -0.50 -2.29
CA ALA A 177 13.95 -0.05 -3.24
C ALA A 177 13.56 -0.33 -4.70
N CYS A 178 14.32 0.25 -5.63
CA CYS A 178 14.28 -0.12 -7.05
C CYS A 178 15.69 -0.36 -7.62
N LEU A 179 15.80 -1.14 -8.68
CA LEU A 179 17.03 -1.27 -9.44
C LEU A 179 17.34 0.02 -10.19
N ALA A 180 18.63 0.35 -10.33
CA ALA A 180 19.06 1.49 -11.11
C ALA A 180 18.71 1.29 -12.59
N SER A 181 18.03 2.27 -13.21
CA SER A 181 17.88 2.29 -14.66
C SER A 181 19.21 2.73 -15.30
N PRO A 182 19.63 2.16 -16.45
CA PRO A 182 20.84 2.60 -17.16
C PRO A 182 20.87 4.11 -17.43
N ALA A 183 19.70 4.72 -17.65
CA ALA A 183 19.54 6.16 -17.88
C ALA A 183 19.74 7.06 -16.63
N GLN A 184 19.72 6.49 -15.42
CA GLN A 184 19.87 7.22 -14.15
C GLN A 184 21.32 7.23 -13.62
N SER A 185 22.25 6.60 -14.34
CA SER A 185 23.66 6.53 -13.93
C SER A 185 24.46 7.83 -14.15
N SER A 186 23.90 8.81 -14.86
CA SER A 186 24.59 10.05 -15.26
C SER A 186 24.09 11.36 -14.63
N THR A 187 23.01 11.38 -13.84
CA THR A 187 22.31 12.64 -13.48
C THR A 187 22.52 13.16 -12.06
N GLY A 188 23.43 12.58 -11.28
CA GLY A 188 23.56 12.84 -9.84
C GLY A 188 24.01 14.25 -9.39
N VAL A 189 24.28 15.18 -10.31
CA VAL A 189 24.78 16.54 -9.97
C VAL A 189 23.87 17.64 -10.52
N ASP A 190 23.36 17.48 -11.74
CA ASP A 190 22.52 18.50 -12.38
C ASP A 190 21.10 18.55 -11.80
N ASP A 191 20.55 17.41 -11.37
CA ASP A 191 19.19 17.31 -10.82
C ASP A 191 19.10 17.85 -9.38
N LEU A 192 20.21 17.81 -8.64
CA LEU A 192 20.32 18.44 -7.33
C LEU A 192 20.46 19.97 -7.46
N ALA A 193 21.14 20.44 -8.51
CA ALA A 193 21.31 21.86 -8.80
C ALA A 193 20.01 22.52 -9.29
N SER A 194 19.19 21.81 -10.08
CA SER A 194 17.83 22.25 -10.44
C SER A 194 16.93 22.32 -9.19
N THR A 195 16.96 21.28 -8.35
CA THR A 195 16.17 21.24 -7.11
C THR A 195 16.60 22.32 -6.10
N MET A 196 17.89 22.65 -6.01
CA MET A 196 18.41 23.72 -5.14
C MET A 196 18.17 25.12 -5.71
N SER A 197 18.14 25.28 -7.05
CA SER A 197 17.77 26.53 -7.70
C SER A 197 16.31 26.89 -7.41
N ASP A 198 15.43 25.89 -7.33
CA ASP A 198 14.02 26.09 -7.00
C ASP A 198 13.76 26.39 -5.51
N LEU A 199 14.73 26.12 -4.62
CA LEU A 199 14.62 26.36 -3.18
C LEU A 199 15.20 27.72 -2.74
N SER A 200 15.87 28.45 -3.63
CA SER A 200 16.52 29.73 -3.33
C SER A 200 15.61 30.92 -3.71
N ILE A 201 14.95 31.50 -2.70
CA ILE A 201 13.92 32.55 -2.78
C ILE A 201 14.53 33.98 -2.75
N SER A 202 13.94 34.96 -3.45
CA SER A 202 13.49 36.23 -2.82
C SER A 202 12.56 37.09 -3.70
N SER A 203 11.41 37.43 -3.11
CA SER A 203 10.58 38.64 -3.30
C SER A 203 10.79 39.48 -4.55
N ASP A 204 9.81 39.46 -5.47
CA ASP A 204 9.11 40.69 -5.88
C ASP A 204 7.87 40.39 -6.73
N VAL A 205 6.94 41.33 -6.66
CA VAL A 205 5.60 41.29 -7.21
C VAL A 205 5.63 41.69 -8.70
N HIS A 206 5.36 40.78 -9.64
CA HIS A 206 4.50 41.04 -10.82
C HIS A 206 4.26 39.80 -11.68
N SER A 207 3.18 39.90 -12.43
CA SER A 207 2.49 38.92 -13.27
C SER A 207 3.26 38.40 -14.50
N ASP A 208 2.75 37.24 -14.94
CA ASP A 208 2.80 36.63 -16.28
C ASP A 208 3.96 35.69 -16.67
N ALA A 209 3.51 34.46 -16.98
CA ALA A 209 4.05 33.49 -17.93
C ALA A 209 5.42 32.84 -17.66
N ILE A 210 5.43 31.74 -16.89
CA ILE A 210 6.38 30.63 -17.12
C ILE A 210 5.66 29.28 -17.03
N ARG A 211 5.63 28.57 -18.16
CA ARG A 211 5.22 27.17 -18.30
C ARG A 211 6.30 26.26 -17.72
N GLY A 212 5.91 25.34 -16.82
CA GLY A 212 6.70 24.14 -16.50
C GLY A 212 7.34 24.11 -15.11
N THR A 213 6.53 24.10 -14.04
CA THR A 213 6.77 23.49 -12.71
C THR A 213 5.64 23.95 -11.79
N GLY A 214 4.47 23.30 -11.92
CA GLY A 214 3.27 23.71 -11.19
C GLY A 214 3.31 23.29 -9.72
N VAL A 215 3.81 24.17 -8.84
CA VAL A 215 3.53 24.07 -7.40
C VAL A 215 2.08 24.50 -7.17
N ASN A 216 1.18 23.55 -6.92
CA ASN A 216 -0.17 23.88 -6.52
C ASN A 216 -0.17 24.17 -5.01
N ARG A 217 -0.37 25.45 -4.63
CA ARG A 217 -0.58 25.82 -3.22
C ARG A 217 -1.96 25.30 -2.84
N GLY A 218 -2.01 24.30 -1.95
CA GLY A 218 -3.27 23.72 -1.47
C GLY A 218 -4.22 24.83 -1.01
N SER A 219 -5.45 24.83 -1.53
CA SER A 219 -6.47 25.85 -1.28
C SER A 219 -7.25 25.62 0.03
N SER A 220 -6.88 24.60 0.81
CA SER A 220 -7.54 24.22 2.07
C SER A 220 -6.55 23.62 3.08
N PRO A 221 -6.73 23.84 4.40
CA PRO A 221 -5.83 23.35 5.46
C PRO A 221 -5.62 21.82 5.49
N ASN A 222 -6.48 21.05 4.80
CA ASN A 222 -6.48 19.59 4.83
C ASN A 222 -5.94 18.93 3.55
N GLU A 223 -5.47 19.71 2.57
CA GLU A 223 -4.88 19.15 1.35
C GLU A 223 -3.36 19.31 1.34
N PRO A 224 -2.60 18.23 1.08
CA PRO A 224 -1.15 18.32 1.00
C PRO A 224 -0.73 19.11 -0.23
N ARG A 225 0.35 19.88 -0.09
CA ARG A 225 1.01 20.52 -1.23
C ARG A 225 1.55 19.42 -2.16
N ILE A 226 1.42 19.63 -3.48
CA ILE A 226 1.92 18.69 -4.48
C ILE A 226 3.15 19.28 -5.16
N ILE A 227 4.21 18.47 -5.22
CA ILE A 227 5.41 18.69 -6.03
C ILE A 227 5.41 17.65 -7.15
N ARG A 228 5.42 18.10 -8.41
CA ARG A 228 5.45 17.23 -9.58
C ARG A 228 6.89 17.01 -10.06
N ALA A 229 7.62 16.07 -9.47
CA ALA A 229 9.07 15.95 -9.69
C ALA A 229 9.63 14.53 -9.88
N GLY A 230 8.99 13.47 -9.40
CA GLY A 230 9.53 12.11 -9.60
C GLY A 230 9.07 11.46 -10.90
N THR A 231 9.74 10.37 -11.25
CA THR A 231 9.48 9.55 -12.45
C THR A 231 8.92 8.18 -12.07
N GLN A 232 8.04 7.64 -12.91
CA GLN A 232 7.58 6.26 -12.80
C GLN A 232 8.78 5.30 -12.85
N VAL A 233 8.84 4.40 -11.87
CA VAL A 233 9.79 3.27 -11.86
C VAL A 233 9.15 2.12 -12.63
N PRO A 234 9.91 1.42 -13.50
CA PRO A 234 9.44 0.19 -14.13
C PRO A 234 8.99 -0.85 -13.10
N ASP A 235 7.86 -1.51 -13.35
CA ASP A 235 7.30 -2.49 -12.42
C ASP A 235 8.25 -3.68 -12.19
N ASP A 236 9.05 -4.03 -13.20
CA ASP A 236 10.05 -5.09 -13.15
C ASP A 236 11.33 -4.71 -12.36
N ALA A 237 11.48 -3.44 -11.97
CA ALA A 237 12.65 -2.94 -11.23
C ALA A 237 12.44 -2.87 -9.72
N ILE A 238 11.23 -3.15 -9.21
CA ILE A 238 10.88 -3.00 -7.80
C ILE A 238 11.52 -4.11 -6.95
N VAL A 239 12.07 -3.74 -5.79
CA VAL A 239 12.77 -4.64 -4.86
C VAL A 239 12.12 -4.57 -3.47
N GLU A 240 11.86 -5.74 -2.90
CA GLU A 240 11.54 -5.95 -1.49
C GLU A 240 12.83 -6.33 -0.73
N LEU A 241 13.12 -5.62 0.36
CA LEU A 241 14.29 -5.87 1.20
C LEU A 241 13.88 -6.60 2.47
N ALA A 242 14.63 -7.65 2.81
CA ALA A 242 14.42 -8.38 4.05
C ALA A 242 15.75 -8.65 4.76
N THR A 243 15.68 -8.78 6.08
CA THR A 243 16.84 -9.14 6.90
C THR A 243 16.57 -10.43 7.65
N ARG A 244 17.62 -11.23 7.86
CA ARG A 244 17.53 -12.46 8.63
C ARG A 244 18.80 -12.73 9.42
N SER A 245 18.62 -13.04 10.70
CA SER A 245 19.72 -13.44 11.57
C SER A 245 20.31 -14.77 11.12
N GLU A 246 21.63 -14.83 10.93
CA GLU A 246 22.39 -16.05 10.66
C GLU A 246 22.23 -17.07 11.79
N THR A 247 22.02 -16.60 13.02
CA THR A 247 21.81 -17.45 14.20
C THR A 247 20.40 -18.02 14.31
N SER A 248 19.47 -17.65 13.41
CA SER A 248 18.09 -18.15 13.47
C SER A 248 18.01 -19.62 13.02
N PRO A 249 17.53 -20.54 13.89
CA PRO A 249 17.46 -21.96 13.54
C PRO A 249 16.31 -22.30 12.57
N LYS A 250 15.33 -21.40 12.40
CA LYS A 250 14.17 -21.61 11.52
C LYS A 250 14.45 -21.05 10.14
N PRO A 251 14.10 -21.71 9.01
CA PRO A 251 14.28 -21.19 7.64
C PRO A 251 13.54 -19.86 7.40
N PHE A 252 13.81 -19.18 6.27
CA PHE A 252 13.13 -17.92 5.96
C PHE A 252 11.62 -18.15 5.80
N ASP A 253 10.82 -17.26 6.39
CA ASP A 253 9.37 -17.42 6.48
C ASP A 253 8.71 -16.98 5.17
N TRP A 254 8.88 -17.80 4.15
CA TRP A 254 8.27 -17.59 2.84
C TRP A 254 6.74 -17.61 2.89
N ALA A 255 6.13 -18.37 3.83
CA ALA A 255 4.68 -18.39 3.99
C ALA A 255 4.12 -17.00 4.35
N ASN A 256 4.84 -16.19 5.14
CA ASN A 256 4.42 -14.82 5.46
C ASN A 256 4.96 -13.76 4.48
N SER A 257 6.08 -14.03 3.80
CA SER A 257 6.78 -13.07 2.92
C SER A 257 6.30 -13.12 1.47
N TYR A 258 6.06 -14.32 0.92
CA TYR A 258 5.58 -14.48 -0.46
C TYR A 258 4.25 -13.77 -0.74
N PRO A 259 3.23 -13.80 0.14
CA PRO A 259 2.02 -13.00 -0.10
C PRO A 259 2.29 -11.51 -0.24
N GLN A 260 3.40 -11.01 0.32
CA GLN A 260 3.79 -9.63 0.18
C GLN A 260 4.27 -9.33 -1.24
N LEU A 261 5.16 -10.16 -1.78
CA LEU A 261 5.59 -10.11 -3.18
C LEU A 261 4.44 -10.33 -4.15
N PHE A 262 3.60 -11.33 -3.89
CA PHE A 262 2.43 -11.64 -4.71
C PHE A 262 1.49 -10.45 -4.77
N PHE A 263 1.06 -9.92 -3.62
CA PHE A 263 0.15 -8.79 -3.68
C PHE A 263 0.78 -7.55 -4.26
N SER A 264 2.08 -7.24 -4.09
CA SER A 264 2.68 -6.06 -4.75
C SER A 264 3.20 -6.29 -6.15
N GLN A 265 3.09 -7.51 -6.68
CA GLN A 265 3.77 -7.93 -7.91
C GLN A 265 5.26 -7.54 -7.92
N THR A 266 5.91 -7.60 -6.73
CA THR A 266 7.31 -7.22 -6.60
C THR A 266 8.21 -8.36 -7.06
N PRO A 267 8.99 -8.18 -8.14
CA PRO A 267 9.75 -9.25 -8.77
C PRO A 267 10.99 -9.64 -7.96
N HIS A 268 11.65 -8.69 -7.31
CA HIS A 268 12.92 -8.93 -6.63
C HIS A 268 12.76 -8.96 -5.12
N HIS A 269 13.36 -9.97 -4.48
CA HIS A 269 13.47 -10.06 -3.02
C HIS A 269 14.93 -10.24 -2.60
N PHE A 270 15.50 -9.23 -1.94
CA PHE A 270 16.89 -9.27 -1.49
C PHE A 270 16.96 -9.50 0.01
N LEU A 271 17.46 -10.67 0.39
CA LEU A 271 17.58 -11.12 1.77
C LEU A 271 19.00 -10.90 2.28
N ALA A 272 19.17 -9.97 3.22
CA ALA A 272 20.41 -9.76 3.94
C ALA A 272 20.55 -10.78 5.08
N MET A 273 21.58 -11.61 5.03
CA MET A 273 21.99 -12.46 6.14
C MET A 273 22.89 -11.64 7.07
N HIS A 274 22.54 -11.56 8.35
CA HIS A 274 23.26 -10.72 9.30
C HIS A 274 23.54 -11.40 10.65
N SER A 275 24.60 -10.94 11.30
CA SER A 275 24.89 -11.20 12.71
C SER A 275 25.03 -9.86 13.43
N ALA A 276 24.08 -9.53 14.31
CA ALA A 276 24.03 -8.26 15.04
C ALA A 276 24.24 -6.99 14.17
N GLY A 277 23.61 -6.93 12.99
CA GLY A 277 23.72 -5.82 12.04
C GLY A 277 24.93 -5.88 11.10
N HIS A 278 25.86 -6.82 11.31
CA HIS A 278 26.92 -7.12 10.36
C HIS A 278 26.39 -8.02 9.24
N ILE A 279 26.33 -7.50 8.02
CA ILE A 279 25.85 -8.21 6.83
C ILE A 279 27.04 -8.80 6.10
N SER A 280 27.01 -10.13 5.94
CA SER A 280 28.08 -10.90 5.31
C SER A 280 27.68 -11.46 3.94
N GLN A 281 26.37 -11.61 3.69
CA GLN A 281 25.83 -12.25 2.50
C GLN A 281 24.46 -11.67 2.14
N PHE A 282 24.22 -11.53 0.84
CA PHE A 282 22.88 -11.37 0.28
C PHE A 282 22.45 -12.66 -0.43
N ILE A 283 21.18 -13.04 -0.25
CA ILE A 283 20.51 -14.03 -1.06
C ILE A 283 19.44 -13.29 -1.86
N LYS A 284 19.57 -13.29 -3.18
CA LYS A 284 18.64 -12.59 -4.08
C LYS A 284 17.75 -13.61 -4.75
N HIS A 285 16.45 -13.40 -4.64
CA HIS A 285 15.44 -14.20 -5.32
C HIS A 285 14.70 -13.33 -6.32
N HIS A 286 14.31 -13.94 -7.44
CA HIS A 286 13.26 -13.45 -8.31
C HIS A 286 11.95 -14.18 -7.97
N ILE A 287 10.81 -13.51 -8.11
CA ILE A 287 9.49 -14.10 -7.80
C ILE A 287 9.24 -15.37 -8.62
N ASP A 288 9.83 -15.49 -9.81
CA ASP A 288 9.72 -16.63 -10.71
C ASP A 288 10.78 -17.72 -10.52
N ASP A 289 11.62 -17.59 -9.51
CA ASP A 289 12.62 -18.62 -9.24
C ASP A 289 11.97 -19.99 -8.95
N PRO A 290 12.55 -21.10 -9.46
CA PRO A 290 11.99 -22.44 -9.27
C PRO A 290 11.89 -22.87 -7.80
N ASP A 291 12.75 -22.34 -6.93
CA ASP A 291 12.77 -22.64 -5.49
C ASP A 291 11.52 -22.09 -4.75
N LEU A 292 10.84 -21.10 -5.32
CA LEU A 292 9.58 -20.58 -4.79
C LEU A 292 8.35 -21.40 -5.22
N ARG A 293 8.48 -22.36 -6.14
CA ARG A 293 7.32 -23.09 -6.70
C ARG A 293 6.42 -23.72 -5.64
N GLU A 294 6.99 -24.41 -4.65
CA GLU A 294 6.20 -25.01 -3.56
C GLU A 294 5.53 -23.95 -2.68
N VAL A 295 6.20 -22.82 -2.46
CA VAL A 295 5.64 -21.69 -1.71
C VAL A 295 4.43 -21.12 -2.45
N LYS A 296 4.55 -20.90 -3.77
CA LYS A 296 3.45 -20.42 -4.62
C LYS A 296 2.24 -21.36 -4.52
N GLN A 297 2.47 -22.66 -4.68
CA GLN A 297 1.41 -23.68 -4.61
C GLN A 297 0.72 -23.72 -3.23
N ARG A 298 1.49 -23.68 -2.14
CA ARG A 298 0.92 -23.67 -0.78
C ARG A 298 0.11 -22.41 -0.50
N ALA A 299 0.50 -21.26 -1.06
CA ALA A 299 -0.20 -19.99 -0.86
C ALA A 299 -1.58 -19.95 -1.54
N GLN A 300 -1.78 -20.68 -2.64
CA GLN A 300 -3.04 -20.67 -3.41
C GLN A 300 -4.27 -21.05 -2.60
N ARG A 301 -4.14 -21.98 -1.65
CA ARG A 301 -5.23 -22.32 -0.71
C ARG A 301 -5.74 -21.09 0.05
N GLY A 302 -4.81 -20.25 0.51
CA GLY A 302 -5.12 -19.01 1.20
C GLY A 302 -5.74 -17.97 0.27
N PHE A 303 -5.21 -17.81 -0.94
CA PHE A 303 -5.71 -16.84 -1.91
C PHE A 303 -7.13 -17.17 -2.38
N LYS A 304 -7.46 -18.44 -2.63
CA LYS A 304 -8.82 -18.88 -2.97
C LYS A 304 -9.83 -18.56 -1.88
N LYS A 305 -9.44 -18.77 -0.60
CA LYS A 305 -10.27 -18.41 0.56
C LYS A 305 -10.40 -16.90 0.71
N LEU A 306 -9.33 -16.14 0.47
CA LEU A 306 -9.37 -14.68 0.51
C LEU A 306 -10.34 -14.13 -0.56
N LYS A 307 -10.26 -14.63 -1.80
CA LYS A 307 -11.15 -14.22 -2.88
C LYS A 307 -12.62 -14.31 -2.48
N ARG A 308 -13.04 -15.49 -2.00
CA ARG A 308 -14.40 -15.73 -1.52
C ARG A 308 -14.81 -14.82 -0.39
N LEU A 309 -13.91 -14.60 0.57
CA LEU A 309 -14.17 -13.67 1.66
C LEU A 309 -14.40 -12.24 1.15
N LEU A 310 -13.64 -11.80 0.14
CA LEU A 310 -13.80 -10.47 -0.46
C LEU A 310 -15.12 -10.37 -1.23
N GLU A 311 -15.51 -11.42 -1.97
CA GLU A 311 -16.83 -11.53 -2.64
C GLU A 311 -17.97 -11.44 -1.61
N ASP A 312 -17.92 -12.26 -0.55
CA ASP A 312 -18.92 -12.26 0.54
C ASP A 312 -19.03 -10.88 1.22
N ILE A 313 -17.89 -10.22 1.48
CA ILE A 313 -17.88 -8.88 2.06
C ILE A 313 -18.47 -7.88 1.07
N GLN A 314 -18.17 -8.01 -0.23
CA GLN A 314 -18.66 -7.10 -1.24
C GLN A 314 -20.18 -7.14 -1.34
N ASP A 315 -20.75 -8.34 -1.44
CA ASP A 315 -22.20 -8.54 -1.49
C ASP A 315 -22.91 -7.89 -0.29
N ILE A 316 -22.40 -8.12 0.93
CA ILE A 316 -23.00 -7.55 2.15
C ILE A 316 -22.91 -6.02 2.15
N VAL A 317 -21.79 -5.44 1.73
CA VAL A 317 -21.61 -3.98 1.71
C VAL A 317 -22.49 -3.33 0.65
N ILE A 318 -22.67 -3.98 -0.51
CA ILE A 318 -23.60 -3.54 -1.56
C ILE A 318 -25.05 -3.57 -1.04
N GLU A 319 -25.45 -4.67 -0.39
CA GLU A 319 -26.80 -4.82 0.20
C GLU A 319 -27.10 -3.72 1.24
N LYS A 320 -26.11 -3.36 2.06
CA LYS A 320 -26.25 -2.27 3.06
C LYS A 320 -26.32 -0.88 2.42
N GLY A 321 -25.70 -0.70 1.26
CA GLY A 321 -25.79 0.53 0.47
C GLY A 321 -24.87 1.67 0.93
N LYS A 322 -24.89 2.77 0.15
CA LYS A 322 -23.94 3.90 0.26
C LYS A 322 -24.04 4.71 1.57
N SER A 323 -25.19 4.67 2.25
CA SER A 323 -25.41 5.41 3.49
C SER A 323 -24.76 4.72 4.70
N SER A 324 -24.52 3.41 4.64
CA SER A 324 -23.94 2.68 5.76
C SER A 324 -22.45 2.98 5.95
N ARG A 325 -22.01 2.90 7.20
CA ARG A 325 -20.59 2.92 7.58
C ARG A 325 -20.31 1.65 8.37
N LEU A 326 -19.41 0.82 7.87
CA LEU A 326 -19.19 -0.51 8.43
C LEU A 326 -17.76 -0.66 8.93
N SER A 327 -17.57 -1.56 9.88
CA SER A 327 -16.24 -1.97 10.35
C SER A 327 -16.15 -3.48 10.37
N LEU A 328 -15.20 -4.01 9.63
CA LEU A 328 -14.78 -5.40 9.74
C LEU A 328 -13.72 -5.49 10.84
N VAL A 329 -14.01 -6.25 11.90
CA VAL A 329 -13.17 -6.33 13.10
C VAL A 329 -12.75 -7.78 13.32
N TYR A 330 -11.44 -7.99 13.43
CA TYR A 330 -10.87 -9.23 13.94
C TYR A 330 -10.40 -9.03 15.37
N ARG A 331 -10.99 -9.78 16.30
CA ARG A 331 -10.62 -9.74 17.72
C ARG A 331 -10.83 -11.10 18.36
N GLN A 332 -9.86 -11.54 19.16
CA GLN A 332 -9.95 -12.79 19.93
C GLN A 332 -10.31 -14.02 19.07
N GLY A 333 -9.82 -14.08 17.83
CA GLY A 333 -10.08 -15.22 16.93
C GLY A 333 -11.30 -15.09 16.03
N THR A 334 -12.18 -14.11 16.29
CA THR A 334 -13.42 -13.92 15.55
C THR A 334 -13.31 -12.75 14.58
N LEU A 335 -13.74 -12.94 13.33
CA LEU A 335 -13.92 -11.89 12.33
C LEU A 335 -15.41 -11.57 12.22
N ALA A 336 -15.79 -10.32 12.45
CA ALA A 336 -17.20 -9.90 12.40
C ALA A 336 -17.35 -8.49 11.82
N LEU A 337 -18.50 -8.26 11.17
CA LEU A 337 -18.92 -7.00 10.59
C LEU A 337 -19.86 -6.27 11.54
N TYR A 338 -19.60 -4.98 11.76
CA TYR A 338 -20.40 -4.11 12.61
C TYR A 338 -20.82 -2.86 11.85
N GLU A 339 -22.01 -2.34 12.15
CA GLU A 339 -22.39 -0.98 11.76
C GLU A 339 -21.74 0.02 12.71
N ARG A 340 -21.12 1.06 12.15
CA ARG A 340 -20.45 2.12 12.92
C ARG A 340 -21.47 3.12 13.43
N ALA A 341 -21.34 3.51 14.69
CA ALA A 341 -22.08 4.66 15.23
C ALA A 341 -21.61 5.99 14.60
N SER A 342 -20.31 6.08 14.27
CA SER A 342 -19.73 7.23 13.58
C SER A 342 -20.05 7.17 12.08
N GLN A 343 -20.55 8.29 11.55
CA GLN A 343 -20.77 8.49 10.12
C GLN A 343 -19.50 8.94 9.35
N GLY A 344 -18.34 8.90 10.01
CA GLY A 344 -17.06 9.29 9.42
C GLY A 344 -16.74 8.49 8.16
N SER A 345 -16.51 9.19 7.06
CA SER A 345 -16.25 8.60 5.74
C SER A 345 -14.80 8.16 5.58
N CYS A 346 -14.55 7.14 4.77
CA CYS A 346 -13.21 6.70 4.38
C CYS A 346 -12.49 7.71 3.46
N LEU A 347 -13.24 8.61 2.82
CA LEU A 347 -12.75 9.65 1.92
C LEU A 347 -13.55 10.95 2.09
N PRO A 348 -12.95 12.13 1.86
CA PRO A 348 -13.68 13.39 1.73
C PRO A 348 -14.71 13.35 0.59
N ALA A 349 -15.78 14.13 0.71
CA ALA A 349 -16.88 14.15 -0.26
C ALA A 349 -16.43 14.48 -1.70
N HIS A 350 -15.46 15.37 -1.88
CA HIS A 350 -14.96 15.71 -3.23
C HIS A 350 -14.20 14.55 -3.88
N MET A 351 -13.60 13.65 -3.10
CA MET A 351 -12.92 12.46 -3.62
C MET A 351 -13.92 11.36 -3.97
N LEU A 352 -15.02 11.25 -3.22
CA LEU A 352 -16.08 10.28 -3.53
C LEU A 352 -16.77 10.58 -4.86
N LYS A 353 -16.83 11.84 -5.29
CA LYS A 353 -17.36 12.22 -6.61
C LYS A 353 -16.61 11.60 -7.79
N GLN A 354 -15.38 11.12 -7.59
CA GLN A 354 -14.63 10.43 -8.65
C GLN A 354 -15.25 9.08 -9.02
N PHE A 355 -16.10 8.51 -8.16
CA PHE A 355 -16.78 7.24 -8.39
C PHE A 355 -18.22 7.41 -8.92
N ASP A 356 -18.71 8.64 -9.05
CA ASP A 356 -20.07 8.94 -9.53
C ASP A 356 -20.20 8.71 -11.02
#